data_AF-A0A365Y1E5-F1
#
_entry.id   AF-A0A365Y1E5-F1
#
_cell.length_a   1.000
_cell.length_b   1.000
_cell.length_c   1.000
_cell.angle_alpha   90.00
_cell.angle_beta   90.00
_cell.angle_gamma   90.00
#
_symmetry.space_group_name_H-M   'P 1'
#
loop_
_entity.id
_entity.type
_entity.pdbx_description
1 polymer ?
#
loop_
_entity_poly.entity_id
_entity_poly.type
_entity_poly.pdbx_seq_one_letter_code
_entity_poly.pdbx_strand_id
1 'polypeptide(L)'
;MSYLYSYVDLEEKITAAGGEPKALEALWNGDAYDWRLYLNLYIQPQNGPLERHYLGDIMLPPDFWVPEGETSPWLETILAKEWGKMAIQQYGLEFYFPSPDYPEPDCPFWTERQQGIHCTDCGKLIKPSTTDLPKKICYHCAQKRKSKEALQSDEPLYNVAHLVKIVNEKPESLFPGHFNEFKDLFPPLLEDIDTTAWENTDNWTAADIPLAAMLKWKEQHSQDIRDELQPFKTYKHHLDQLEFEGTKYYFDDAEFESYNRLYYVIIGYNIIADALEEGSPFRLYFGRNITYREDVFMHFIRNAGDGPISIAVIMEHYKDMLSPEEITAILQQLVQKGGLLIQDDHISVTQIGSFIP
;
A
#
# COMPACT_ATOMS: atom_id res chain seq x y z
N MET A 1 23.56 6.14 6.01
CA MET A 1 23.10 6.28 4.61
C MET A 1 23.62 7.60 4.08
N SER A 2 23.97 7.69 2.81
CA SER A 2 24.46 8.91 2.18
C SER A 2 23.41 9.39 1.18
N TYR A 3 23.02 10.66 1.25
CA TYR A 3 22.00 11.26 0.40
C TYR A 3 22.64 12.28 -0.57
N LEU A 4 21.95 12.55 -1.66
CA LEU A 4 22.28 13.52 -2.69
C LEU A 4 21.05 14.41 -2.92
N TYR A 5 21.15 15.68 -2.60
CA TYR A 5 20.07 16.66 -2.76
C TYR A 5 20.29 17.56 -3.97
N SER A 6 21.52 17.62 -4.48
CA SER A 6 21.91 18.48 -5.59
C SER A 6 22.99 17.85 -6.47
N TYR A 7 23.18 18.42 -7.66
CA TYR A 7 24.32 18.06 -8.52
C TYR A 7 25.67 18.43 -7.90
N VAL A 8 25.72 19.45 -7.03
CA VAL A 8 26.95 19.82 -6.30
C VAL A 8 27.38 18.69 -5.36
N ASP A 9 26.44 18.09 -4.62
CA ASP A 9 26.74 16.92 -3.77
C ASP A 9 27.31 15.76 -4.58
N LEU A 10 26.76 15.55 -5.79
CA LEU A 10 27.22 14.52 -6.71
C LEU A 10 28.64 14.83 -7.22
N GLU A 11 28.90 16.07 -7.63
CA GLU A 11 30.19 16.55 -8.13
C GLU A 11 31.30 16.39 -7.09
N GLU A 12 31.02 16.75 -5.83
CA GLU A 12 31.95 16.58 -4.71
C GLU A 12 32.33 15.11 -4.53
N LYS A 13 31.36 14.21 -4.60
CA LYS A 13 31.62 12.76 -4.45
C LYS A 13 32.33 12.14 -5.65
N ILE A 14 32.01 12.56 -6.87
CA ILE A 14 32.74 12.12 -8.08
C ILE A 14 34.20 12.54 -7.99
N THR A 15 34.45 13.79 -7.60
CA THR A 15 35.80 14.34 -7.46
C THR A 15 36.57 13.63 -6.34
N ALA A 16 35.92 13.35 -5.21
CA ALA A 16 36.53 12.69 -4.06
C ALA A 16 36.90 11.21 -4.33
N ALA A 17 36.18 10.52 -5.23
CA ALA A 17 36.47 9.13 -5.56
C ALA A 17 37.86 8.94 -6.21
N GLY A 18 38.35 9.95 -6.95
CA GLY A 18 39.61 9.90 -7.67
C GLY A 18 39.60 8.93 -8.86
N GLY A 19 40.69 8.88 -9.63
CA GLY A 19 40.79 8.05 -10.84
C GLY A 19 40.03 8.62 -12.05
N GLU A 20 39.91 7.83 -13.12
CA GLU A 20 39.18 8.21 -14.33
C GLU A 20 37.73 7.68 -14.27
N PRO A 21 36.70 8.54 -14.21
CA PRO A 21 35.31 8.11 -14.26
C PRO A 21 34.98 7.41 -15.58
N LYS A 22 34.37 6.22 -15.50
CA LYS A 22 33.96 5.44 -16.68
C LYS A 22 32.46 5.42 -16.87
N ALA A 23 31.71 5.25 -15.79
CA ALA A 23 30.26 5.26 -15.85
C ALA A 23 29.64 5.78 -14.55
N LEU A 24 28.52 6.48 -14.69
CA LEU A 24 27.61 6.82 -13.60
C LEU A 24 26.34 5.97 -13.79
N GLU A 25 26.04 5.13 -12.82
CA GLU A 25 24.93 4.19 -12.83
C GLU A 25 23.85 4.65 -11.87
N ALA A 26 22.61 4.70 -12.36
CA ALA A 26 21.42 4.90 -11.53
C ALA A 26 20.59 3.60 -11.51
N LEU A 27 20.30 3.09 -10.32
CA LEU A 27 19.51 1.87 -10.12
C LEU A 27 18.51 2.03 -8.99
N TRP A 28 17.40 1.31 -9.09
CA TRP A 28 16.41 1.23 -8.03
C TRP A 28 16.82 0.20 -6.99
N ASN A 29 16.62 0.54 -5.72
CA ASN A 29 16.68 -0.39 -4.59
C ASN A 29 15.50 -0.11 -3.67
N GLY A 30 14.96 -1.15 -3.05
CA GLY A 30 13.79 -1.01 -2.18
C GLY A 30 12.81 -2.16 -2.36
N ASP A 31 11.65 -1.98 -1.74
CA ASP A 31 10.52 -2.88 -1.81
C ASP A 31 9.24 -2.11 -2.17
N ALA A 32 8.08 -2.75 -1.98
CA ALA A 32 6.79 -2.14 -2.30
C ALA A 32 6.49 -0.82 -1.55
N TYR A 33 7.21 -0.52 -0.47
CA TYR A 33 6.92 0.61 0.42
C TYR A 33 8.02 1.68 0.43
N ASP A 34 9.26 1.34 0.06
CA ASP A 34 10.40 2.26 0.17
C ASP A 34 11.37 2.10 -1.02
N TRP A 35 10.92 2.51 -2.21
CA TRP A 35 11.78 2.59 -3.39
C TRP A 35 12.69 3.80 -3.32
N ARG A 36 13.98 3.58 -3.60
CA ARG A 36 15.02 4.61 -3.66
C ARG A 36 15.85 4.47 -4.92
N LEU A 37 16.26 5.60 -5.47
CA LEU A 37 17.12 5.67 -6.65
C LEU A 37 18.55 6.02 -6.21
N TYR A 38 19.47 5.07 -6.33
CA TYR A 38 20.85 5.26 -5.89
C TYR A 38 21.82 5.38 -7.05
N LEU A 39 22.88 6.17 -6.82
CA LEU A 39 23.93 6.41 -7.79
C LEU A 39 25.22 5.67 -7.41
N ASN A 40 25.81 4.99 -8.40
CA ASN A 40 27.14 4.39 -8.30
C ASN A 40 28.06 4.96 -9.37
N LEU A 41 29.31 5.18 -9.01
CA LEU A 41 30.36 5.58 -9.93
C LEU A 41 31.31 4.41 -10.18
N TYR A 42 31.58 4.13 -11.44
CA TYR A 42 32.64 3.23 -11.85
C TYR A 42 33.87 4.05 -12.19
N ILE A 43 34.96 3.85 -11.46
CA ILE A 43 36.24 4.54 -11.67
C ILE A 43 37.32 3.56 -12.09
N GLN A 44 38.23 4.02 -12.94
CA GLN A 44 39.44 3.32 -13.31
C GLN A 44 40.63 4.00 -12.61
N PRO A 45 41.18 3.42 -11.52
CA PRO A 45 42.44 3.88 -10.94
C PRO A 45 43.59 3.70 -11.94
N GLN A 46 44.64 4.53 -11.83
CA GLN A 46 45.78 4.51 -12.76
C GLN A 46 46.46 3.14 -12.87
N ASN A 47 46.52 2.38 -11.76
CA ASN A 47 47.19 1.07 -11.69
C ASN A 47 46.34 0.04 -10.93
N GLY A 48 45.01 0.08 -11.09
CA GLY A 48 44.08 -0.78 -10.36
C GLY A 48 43.01 -1.43 -11.23
N PRO A 49 42.23 -2.38 -10.67
CA PRO A 49 41.02 -2.85 -11.33
C PRO A 49 39.96 -1.74 -11.36
N LEU A 50 38.94 -1.90 -12.22
CA LEU A 50 37.76 -1.05 -12.17
C LEU A 50 37.08 -1.17 -10.81
N GLU A 51 36.78 -0.04 -10.16
CA GLU A 51 36.13 0.01 -8.86
C GLU A 51 34.73 0.61 -8.97
N ARG A 52 33.80 0.13 -8.14
CA ARG A 52 32.43 0.66 -8.02
C ARG A 52 32.28 1.36 -6.67
N HIS A 53 31.91 2.63 -6.71
CA HIS A 53 31.72 3.48 -5.54
C HIS A 53 30.26 3.89 -5.41
N TYR A 54 29.63 3.57 -4.29
CA TYR A 54 28.30 4.05 -3.97
C TYR A 54 28.37 5.54 -3.60
N LEU A 55 27.70 6.39 -4.38
CA LEU A 55 27.70 7.84 -4.15
C LEU A 55 26.55 8.28 -3.25
N GLY A 56 25.41 7.60 -3.26
CA GLY A 56 24.28 7.96 -2.41
C GLY A 56 22.92 7.75 -3.07
N ASP A 57 21.87 7.90 -2.28
CA ASP A 57 20.48 7.93 -2.73
C ASP A 57 20.12 9.35 -3.18
N ILE A 58 19.46 9.47 -4.33
CA ILE A 58 18.86 10.74 -4.78
C ILE A 58 17.67 11.03 -3.90
N MET A 59 17.66 12.22 -3.29
CA MET A 59 16.53 12.72 -2.51
C MET A 59 16.03 14.01 -3.15
N LEU A 60 14.71 14.16 -3.23
CA LEU A 60 14.12 15.43 -3.66
C LEU A 60 14.44 16.51 -2.61
N PRO A 61 15.01 17.66 -3.02
CA PRO A 61 15.19 18.77 -2.09
C PRO A 61 13.81 19.31 -1.63
N PRO A 62 13.71 19.93 -0.44
CA PRO A 62 12.44 20.41 0.09
C PRO A 62 11.71 21.43 -0.81
N ASP A 63 12.45 22.13 -1.65
CA ASP A 63 12.00 23.13 -2.61
C ASP A 63 11.95 22.61 -4.05
N PHE A 64 12.00 21.28 -4.25
CA PHE A 64 11.90 20.69 -5.58
C PHE A 64 10.58 21.06 -6.26
N TRP A 65 10.69 21.77 -7.37
CA TRP A 65 9.56 22.11 -8.21
C TRP A 65 9.40 21.07 -9.32
N VAL A 66 8.23 20.43 -9.37
CA VAL A 66 7.90 19.47 -10.42
C VAL A 66 7.63 20.21 -11.73
N PRO A 67 8.34 19.88 -12.83
CA PRO A 67 8.10 20.48 -14.14
C PRO A 67 6.65 20.34 -14.61
N GLU A 68 6.12 21.38 -15.25
CA GLU A 68 4.76 21.35 -15.80
C GLU A 68 4.61 20.22 -16.84
N GLY A 69 3.59 19.39 -16.67
CA GLY A 69 3.31 18.22 -17.52
C GLY A 69 4.04 16.94 -17.12
N GLU A 70 4.88 16.97 -16.08
CA GLU A 70 5.47 15.75 -15.52
C GLU A 70 4.46 15.02 -14.64
N THR A 71 4.26 13.73 -14.92
CA THR A 71 3.27 12.88 -14.24
C THR A 71 3.91 11.64 -13.62
N SER A 72 5.23 11.48 -13.73
CA SER A 72 5.92 10.36 -13.09
C SER A 72 5.74 10.44 -11.58
N PRO A 73 5.25 9.37 -10.92
CA PRO A 73 5.25 9.31 -9.46
C PRO A 73 6.67 9.19 -8.88
N TRP A 74 7.68 8.95 -9.73
CA TRP A 74 9.08 8.74 -9.38
C TRP A 74 9.89 9.99 -9.75
N LEU A 75 9.73 11.06 -8.98
CA LEU A 75 10.30 12.37 -9.31
C LEU A 75 11.85 12.38 -9.29
N GLU A 76 12.47 11.48 -8.53
CA GLU A 76 13.93 11.30 -8.48
C GLU A 76 14.51 10.94 -9.86
N THR A 77 13.70 10.35 -10.74
CA THR A 77 14.11 10.03 -12.12
C THR A 77 14.41 11.27 -12.94
N ILE A 78 13.76 12.40 -12.63
CA ILE A 78 13.98 13.69 -13.29
C ILE A 78 15.40 14.16 -12.96
N LEU A 79 15.73 14.20 -11.66
CA LEU A 79 17.05 14.56 -11.16
C LEU A 79 18.12 13.61 -11.71
N ALA A 80 17.89 12.29 -11.69
CA ALA A 80 18.84 11.32 -12.23
C ALA A 80 19.14 11.57 -13.71
N LYS A 81 18.11 11.82 -14.53
CA LYS A 81 18.27 12.13 -15.96
C LYS A 81 19.01 13.45 -16.19
N GLU A 82 18.72 14.47 -15.39
CA GLU A 82 19.37 15.77 -15.46
C GLU A 82 20.85 15.68 -15.06
N TRP A 83 21.12 15.14 -13.87
CA TRP A 83 22.46 14.97 -13.33
C TRP A 83 23.32 14.03 -14.19
N GLY A 84 22.72 12.98 -14.74
CA GLY A 84 23.38 12.09 -15.69
C GLY A 84 23.87 12.83 -16.94
N LYS A 85 23.05 13.73 -17.52
CA LYS A 85 23.46 14.56 -18.67
C LYS A 85 24.59 15.51 -18.31
N MET A 86 24.50 16.17 -17.16
CA MET A 86 25.56 17.07 -16.67
C MET A 86 26.87 16.31 -16.47
N ALA A 87 26.82 15.12 -15.84
CA ALA A 87 27.98 14.28 -15.61
C ALA A 87 28.62 13.77 -16.91
N ILE A 88 27.82 13.40 -17.91
CA ILE A 88 28.34 13.06 -19.26
C ILE A 88 29.11 14.26 -19.83
N GLN A 89 28.50 15.46 -19.80
CA GLN A 89 29.10 16.65 -20.38
C GLN A 89 30.40 17.06 -19.68
N GLN A 90 30.46 16.92 -18.36
CA GLN A 90 31.58 17.36 -17.55
C GLN A 90 32.73 16.36 -17.49
N TYR A 91 32.42 15.06 -17.40
CA TYR A 91 33.42 14.01 -17.15
C TYR A 91 33.64 13.07 -18.34
N GLY A 92 32.81 13.14 -19.38
CA GLY A 92 32.92 12.23 -20.53
C GLY A 92 32.63 10.76 -20.20
N LEU A 93 31.94 10.49 -19.09
CA LEU A 93 31.53 9.15 -18.66
C LEU A 93 30.26 8.66 -19.37
N GLU A 94 29.96 7.37 -19.29
CA GLU A 94 28.67 6.80 -19.71
C GLU A 94 27.63 6.97 -18.58
N PHE A 95 26.44 7.47 -18.88
CA PHE A 95 25.32 7.42 -17.93
C PHE A 95 24.44 6.20 -18.21
N TYR A 96 24.30 5.32 -17.22
CA TYR A 96 23.56 4.08 -17.32
C TYR A 96 22.37 4.09 -16.36
N PHE A 97 21.15 4.20 -16.92
CA PHE A 97 19.92 4.16 -16.16
C PHE A 97 18.89 3.26 -16.88
N PRO A 98 18.89 1.94 -16.61
CA PRO A 98 18.13 0.97 -17.39
C PRO A 98 16.61 0.99 -17.11
N SER A 99 16.16 1.68 -16.07
CA SER A 99 14.76 1.69 -15.64
C SER A 99 14.25 3.10 -15.27
N PRO A 100 14.16 4.02 -16.24
CA PRO A 100 13.84 5.42 -15.98
C PRO A 100 12.35 5.71 -15.71
N ASP A 101 11.46 4.76 -16.02
CA ASP A 101 10.01 5.01 -16.03
C ASP A 101 9.30 4.45 -14.78
N TYR A 102 9.89 3.45 -14.12
CA TYR A 102 9.36 2.83 -12.91
C TYR A 102 10.45 2.01 -12.20
N PRO A 103 10.32 1.74 -10.89
CA PRO A 103 11.23 0.87 -10.16
C PRO A 103 11.32 -0.53 -10.75
N GLU A 104 12.55 -1.01 -10.92
CA GLU A 104 12.85 -2.38 -11.33
C GLU A 104 14.09 -2.86 -10.58
N PRO A 105 13.94 -3.78 -9.61
CA PRO A 105 15.05 -4.22 -8.77
C PRO A 105 16.03 -5.11 -9.53
N ASP A 106 15.57 -5.79 -10.58
CA ASP A 106 16.33 -6.79 -11.31
C ASP A 106 17.08 -6.22 -12.52
N CYS A 107 17.35 -4.92 -12.59
CA CYS A 107 18.20 -4.39 -13.66
C CYS A 107 19.67 -4.82 -13.49
N PRO A 108 20.39 -5.18 -14.58
CA PRO A 108 21.80 -5.52 -14.49
C PRO A 108 22.64 -4.32 -14.11
N PHE A 109 23.73 -4.56 -13.36
CA PHE A 109 24.75 -3.53 -13.17
C PHE A 109 25.35 -3.15 -14.53
N TRP A 110 25.92 -1.94 -14.63
CA TRP A 110 26.54 -1.45 -15.85
C TRP A 110 27.59 -2.43 -16.38
N THR A 111 28.43 -3.01 -15.52
CA THR A 111 29.43 -4.03 -15.90
C THR A 111 28.82 -5.35 -16.36
N GLU A 112 27.58 -5.62 -15.98
CA GLU A 112 26.84 -6.86 -16.28
C GLU A 112 25.84 -6.68 -17.43
N ARG A 113 25.69 -5.47 -17.99
CA ARG A 113 24.63 -5.15 -18.97
C ARG A 113 24.61 -6.04 -20.21
N GLN A 114 25.76 -6.59 -20.59
CA GLN A 114 25.89 -7.54 -21.71
C GLN A 114 25.32 -8.94 -21.41
N GLN A 115 25.15 -9.27 -20.13
CA GLN A 115 24.51 -10.52 -19.66
C GLN A 115 23.01 -10.34 -19.43
N GLY A 116 22.53 -9.09 -19.46
CA GLY A 116 21.12 -8.77 -19.35
C GLY A 116 20.31 -9.31 -20.52
N ILE A 117 19.04 -9.57 -20.27
CA ILE A 117 18.05 -9.93 -21.28
C ILE A 117 17.00 -8.84 -21.36
N HIS A 118 16.35 -8.71 -22.51
CA HIS A 118 15.24 -7.78 -22.66
C HIS A 118 13.93 -8.44 -22.22
N CYS A 119 13.17 -7.74 -21.38
CA CYS A 119 11.80 -8.09 -21.03
C CYS A 119 10.98 -8.24 -22.32
N THR A 120 10.26 -9.35 -22.44
CA THR A 120 9.48 -9.67 -23.63
C THR A 120 8.27 -8.75 -23.84
N ASP A 121 7.81 -8.04 -22.80
CA ASP A 121 6.63 -7.17 -22.87
C ASP A 121 7.00 -5.71 -23.12
N CYS A 122 7.99 -5.18 -22.42
CA CYS A 122 8.35 -3.76 -22.49
C CYS A 122 9.76 -3.50 -23.05
N GLY A 123 10.54 -4.53 -23.35
CA GLY A 123 11.92 -4.38 -23.84
C GLY A 123 12.94 -3.91 -22.80
N LYS A 124 12.55 -3.71 -21.53
CA LYS A 124 13.47 -3.28 -20.46
C LYS A 124 14.59 -4.30 -20.23
N LEU A 125 15.81 -3.82 -20.01
CA LEU A 125 16.96 -4.68 -19.71
C LEU A 125 16.90 -5.16 -18.25
N ILE A 126 16.88 -6.48 -18.06
CA ILE A 126 16.78 -7.15 -16.74
C ILE A 126 17.79 -8.29 -16.62
N LYS A 127 18.10 -8.67 -15.39
CA LYS A 127 18.72 -9.95 -15.03
C LYS A 127 17.67 -11.05 -15.19
N PRO A 128 18.03 -12.24 -15.67
CA PRO A 128 17.12 -13.39 -15.60
C PRO A 128 16.71 -13.62 -14.14
N SER A 129 15.40 -13.59 -13.88
CA SER A 129 14.89 -13.76 -12.52
C SER A 129 15.34 -15.11 -11.93
N THR A 130 15.75 -15.05 -10.66
CA THR A 130 16.06 -16.23 -9.82
C THR A 130 14.87 -16.64 -8.95
N THR A 131 13.77 -15.90 -8.99
CA THR A 131 12.54 -16.14 -8.22
C THR A 131 11.47 -16.80 -9.11
N ASP A 132 10.26 -16.94 -8.60
CA ASP A 132 9.11 -17.54 -9.31
C ASP A 132 8.59 -16.70 -10.49
N LEU A 133 9.26 -15.59 -10.84
CA LEU A 133 8.87 -14.77 -11.99
C LEU A 133 9.25 -15.47 -13.31
N PRO A 134 8.47 -15.28 -14.38
CA PRO A 134 8.85 -15.77 -15.69
C PRO A 134 10.22 -15.23 -16.11
N LYS A 135 11.13 -16.12 -16.49
CA LYS A 135 12.56 -15.83 -16.74
C LYS A 135 12.86 -14.69 -17.72
N LYS A 136 11.91 -14.20 -18.51
CA LYS A 136 12.07 -13.16 -19.55
C LYS A 136 11.10 -11.99 -19.39
N ILE A 137 10.57 -11.79 -18.19
CA ILE A 137 9.59 -10.74 -17.90
C ILE A 137 10.09 -9.99 -16.67
N CYS A 138 10.09 -8.66 -16.74
CA CYS A 138 10.50 -7.82 -15.62
C CYS A 138 9.42 -7.83 -14.52
N TYR A 139 9.78 -7.49 -13.28
CA TYR A 139 8.87 -7.57 -12.15
C TYR A 139 7.56 -6.81 -12.41
N HIS A 140 7.66 -5.57 -12.90
CA HIS A 140 6.49 -4.74 -13.21
C HIS A 140 5.54 -5.38 -14.24
N CYS A 141 6.06 -5.93 -15.33
CA CYS A 141 5.23 -6.57 -16.36
C CYS A 141 4.59 -7.86 -15.84
N ALA A 142 5.30 -8.62 -15.01
CA ALA A 142 4.75 -9.81 -14.36
C ALA A 142 3.62 -9.43 -13.39
N GLN A 143 3.78 -8.36 -12.60
CA GLN A 143 2.69 -7.85 -11.75
C GLN A 143 1.50 -7.38 -12.57
N LYS A 144 1.72 -6.63 -13.67
CA LYS A 144 0.64 -6.20 -14.56
C LYS A 144 -0.13 -7.39 -15.15
N ARG A 145 0.56 -8.47 -15.54
CA ARG A 145 -0.09 -9.71 -15.98
C ARG A 145 -0.90 -10.36 -14.88
N LYS A 146 -0.32 -10.52 -13.68
CA LYS A 146 -0.99 -11.11 -12.53
C LYS A 146 -2.24 -10.32 -12.14
N SER A 147 -2.16 -8.98 -12.09
CA SER A 147 -3.31 -8.12 -11.85
C SER A 147 -4.37 -8.26 -12.94
N LYS A 148 -3.97 -8.33 -14.21
CA LYS A 148 -4.92 -8.56 -15.32
C LYS A 148 -5.59 -9.93 -15.23
N GLU A 149 -4.84 -10.98 -14.93
CA GLU A 149 -5.36 -12.33 -14.74
C GLU A 149 -6.34 -12.38 -13.56
N ALA A 150 -5.99 -11.78 -12.43
CA ALA A 150 -6.86 -11.70 -11.25
C ALA A 150 -8.13 -10.87 -11.51
N LEU A 151 -8.01 -9.76 -12.25
CA LEU A 151 -9.16 -8.99 -12.74
C LEU A 151 -10.03 -9.83 -13.68
N GLN A 152 -9.48 -10.76 -14.45
CA GLN A 152 -10.25 -11.60 -15.38
C GLN A 152 -10.87 -12.83 -14.71
N SER A 153 -10.23 -13.38 -13.68
CA SER A 153 -10.68 -14.59 -12.96
C SER A 153 -11.78 -14.33 -11.93
N ASP A 154 -12.02 -13.06 -11.56
CA ASP A 154 -13.00 -12.68 -10.53
C ASP A 154 -12.76 -13.42 -9.20
N GLU A 155 -11.49 -13.56 -8.82
CA GLU A 155 -11.07 -14.35 -7.67
C GLU A 155 -11.72 -13.83 -6.37
N PRO A 156 -12.31 -14.72 -5.55
CA PRO A 156 -12.79 -14.36 -4.21
C PRO A 156 -11.63 -13.85 -3.35
N LEU A 157 -11.81 -12.70 -2.72
CA LEU A 157 -10.80 -12.06 -1.90
C LEU A 157 -11.09 -12.27 -0.42
N TYR A 158 -12.17 -11.67 0.09
CA TYR A 158 -12.55 -11.76 1.50
C TYR A 158 -13.99 -11.32 1.78
N ASN A 159 -14.40 -11.47 3.04
CA ASN A 159 -15.58 -10.82 3.61
C ASN A 159 -15.10 -9.69 4.53
N VAL A 160 -15.79 -8.56 4.53
CA VAL A 160 -15.44 -7.36 5.31
C VAL A 160 -16.48 -7.13 6.40
N ALA A 161 -16.00 -6.75 7.58
CA ALA A 161 -16.83 -6.16 8.62
C ALA A 161 -16.15 -4.88 9.11
N HIS A 162 -16.92 -3.80 9.10
CA HIS A 162 -16.43 -2.49 9.46
C HIS A 162 -17.31 -1.88 10.55
N LEU A 163 -16.79 -1.83 11.78
CA LEU A 163 -17.47 -1.21 12.91
C LEU A 163 -17.19 0.28 12.94
N VAL A 164 -18.24 1.09 13.05
CA VAL A 164 -18.15 2.54 13.18
C VAL A 164 -18.94 3.03 14.40
N LYS A 165 -18.52 4.16 14.97
CA LYS A 165 -19.39 5.00 15.80
C LYS A 165 -19.99 6.12 14.96
N ILE A 166 -21.16 6.62 15.35
CA ILE A 166 -21.81 7.75 14.70
C ILE A 166 -21.64 9.00 15.57
N VAL A 167 -20.87 9.96 15.09
CA VAL A 167 -20.62 11.24 15.76
C VAL A 167 -21.19 12.36 14.89
N ASN A 168 -22.14 13.14 15.42
CA ASN A 168 -22.79 14.23 14.67
C ASN A 168 -23.31 13.78 13.29
N GLU A 169 -23.99 12.62 13.24
CA GLU A 169 -24.50 11.98 12.01
C GLU A 169 -23.42 11.49 11.03
N LYS A 170 -22.14 11.58 11.40
CA LYS A 170 -21.01 11.11 10.59
C LYS A 170 -20.44 9.81 11.16
N PRO A 171 -20.27 8.77 10.32
CA PRO A 171 -19.58 7.55 10.74
C PRO A 171 -18.08 7.78 10.90
N GLU A 172 -17.53 7.36 12.04
CA GLU A 172 -16.10 7.32 12.34
C GLU A 172 -15.66 5.86 12.49
N SER A 173 -14.65 5.47 11.71
CA SER A 173 -14.08 4.12 11.69
C SER A 173 -13.51 3.74 13.06
N LEU A 174 -13.95 2.60 13.61
CA LEU A 174 -13.39 2.01 14.82
C LEU A 174 -12.57 0.76 14.50
N PHE A 175 -13.06 -0.08 13.59
CA PHE A 175 -12.41 -1.31 13.19
C PHE A 175 -12.67 -1.58 11.71
N PRO A 176 -11.68 -1.32 10.83
CA PRO A 176 -11.67 -1.85 9.47
C PRO A 176 -11.00 -3.23 9.49
N GLY A 177 -11.69 -4.30 9.10
CA GLY A 177 -11.04 -5.62 9.07
C GLY A 177 -11.80 -6.72 8.36
N HIS A 178 -11.17 -7.89 8.31
CA HIS A 178 -11.78 -9.08 7.78
C HIS A 178 -12.89 -9.58 8.71
N PHE A 179 -13.96 -10.13 8.14
CA PHE A 179 -15.08 -10.61 8.94
C PHE A 179 -14.70 -11.73 9.92
N ASN A 180 -13.73 -12.58 9.56
CA ASN A 180 -13.28 -13.65 10.46
C ASN A 180 -12.56 -13.06 11.69
N GLU A 181 -11.71 -12.05 11.49
CA GLU A 181 -11.07 -11.34 12.60
C GLU A 181 -12.12 -10.62 13.46
N PHE A 182 -13.11 -10.00 12.81
CA PHE A 182 -14.23 -9.38 13.53
C PHE A 182 -15.00 -10.39 14.38
N LYS A 183 -15.27 -11.60 13.86
CA LYS A 183 -15.92 -12.68 14.59
C LYS A 183 -15.14 -13.09 15.84
N ASP A 184 -13.83 -13.16 15.72
CA ASP A 184 -12.95 -13.59 16.81
C ASP A 184 -12.80 -12.50 17.89
N LEU A 185 -12.83 -11.23 17.49
CA LEU A 185 -12.69 -10.07 18.39
C LEU A 185 -14.01 -9.60 19.00
N PHE A 186 -15.13 -9.79 18.29
CA PHE A 186 -16.46 -9.32 18.69
C PHE A 186 -17.55 -10.40 18.74
N PRO A 187 -17.29 -11.62 19.27
CA PRO A 187 -18.26 -12.71 19.24
C PRO A 187 -19.62 -12.36 19.89
N PRO A 188 -19.67 -11.75 21.09
CA PRO A 188 -20.93 -11.35 21.72
C PRO A 188 -21.75 -10.34 20.92
N LEU A 189 -21.12 -9.50 20.10
CA LEU A 189 -21.85 -8.51 19.30
C LEU A 189 -22.68 -9.20 18.21
N LEU A 190 -22.22 -10.34 17.70
CA LEU A 190 -22.90 -11.08 16.63
C LEU A 190 -24.08 -11.91 17.13
N GLU A 191 -24.18 -12.21 18.43
CA GLU A 191 -25.32 -12.93 19.01
C GLU A 191 -26.61 -12.11 18.99
N ASP A 192 -26.47 -10.79 19.15
CA ASP A 192 -27.57 -9.85 19.32
C ASP A 192 -27.92 -9.11 18.02
N ILE A 193 -27.19 -9.38 16.93
CA ILE A 193 -27.49 -8.83 15.60
C ILE A 193 -28.04 -9.94 14.72
N ASP A 194 -29.12 -9.65 13.98
CA ASP A 194 -29.67 -10.58 13.01
C ASP A 194 -28.72 -10.74 11.81
N THR A 195 -27.84 -11.73 11.91
CA THR A 195 -26.89 -12.07 10.86
C THR A 195 -27.55 -12.84 9.71
N THR A 196 -28.81 -13.26 9.81
CA THR A 196 -29.44 -14.06 8.74
C THR A 196 -29.65 -13.26 7.46
N ALA A 197 -29.83 -11.94 7.55
CA ALA A 197 -29.82 -11.05 6.39
C ALA A 197 -28.42 -10.97 5.73
N TRP A 198 -27.35 -11.21 6.49
CA TRP A 198 -25.97 -11.16 6.02
C TRP A 198 -25.51 -12.49 5.42
N GLU A 199 -25.99 -13.60 5.97
CA GLU A 199 -25.63 -14.95 5.52
C GLU A 199 -26.33 -15.35 4.22
N ASN A 200 -27.42 -14.67 3.86
CA ASN A 200 -28.29 -15.06 2.75
C ASN A 200 -28.32 -14.08 1.57
N THR A 201 -27.52 -13.00 1.60
CA THR A 201 -27.46 -12.04 0.49
C THR A 201 -26.02 -11.69 0.12
N ASP A 202 -25.78 -11.44 -1.17
CA ASP A 202 -24.52 -10.87 -1.66
C ASP A 202 -24.51 -9.34 -1.58
N ASN A 203 -25.61 -8.74 -1.08
CA ASN A 203 -25.71 -7.30 -0.92
C ASN A 203 -24.89 -6.85 0.28
N TRP A 204 -24.25 -5.70 0.13
CA TRP A 204 -23.60 -5.04 1.24
C TRP A 204 -24.66 -4.37 2.09
N THR A 205 -24.52 -4.53 3.40
CA THR A 205 -25.54 -4.10 4.36
C THR A 205 -24.92 -3.34 5.51
N ALA A 206 -25.78 -2.66 6.25
CA ALA A 206 -25.41 -2.04 7.51
C ALA A 206 -26.45 -2.40 8.57
N ALA A 207 -26.02 -2.59 9.81
CA ALA A 207 -26.91 -2.78 10.95
C ALA A 207 -26.48 -1.90 12.11
N ASP A 208 -27.47 -1.32 12.80
CA ASP A 208 -27.23 -0.65 14.06
C ASP A 208 -26.96 -1.69 15.14
N ILE A 209 -25.92 -1.47 15.94
CA ILE A 209 -25.59 -2.37 17.04
C ILE A 209 -26.30 -1.87 18.30
N PRO A 210 -27.10 -2.72 18.97
CA PRO A 210 -27.74 -2.35 20.21
C PRO A 210 -26.72 -1.94 21.28
N LEU A 211 -26.98 -0.83 21.98
CA LEU A 211 -26.13 -0.36 23.08
C LEU A 211 -25.89 -1.44 24.14
N ALA A 212 -26.92 -2.25 24.42
CA ALA A 212 -26.82 -3.36 25.36
C ALA A 212 -25.78 -4.42 24.95
N ALA A 213 -25.66 -4.72 23.65
CA ALA A 213 -24.67 -5.65 23.13
C ALA A 213 -23.25 -5.10 23.31
N MET A 214 -23.05 -3.80 23.03
CA MET A 214 -21.76 -3.12 23.23
C MET A 214 -21.34 -3.08 24.71
N LEU A 215 -22.29 -2.83 25.62
CA LEU A 215 -22.04 -2.87 27.06
C LEU A 215 -21.68 -4.28 27.54
N LYS A 216 -22.42 -5.31 27.10
CA LYS A 216 -22.14 -6.71 27.40
C LYS A 216 -20.74 -7.11 26.90
N TRP A 217 -20.38 -6.73 25.68
CA TRP A 217 -19.06 -6.98 25.11
C TRP A 217 -17.95 -6.32 25.94
N LYS A 218 -18.12 -5.04 26.32
CA LYS A 218 -17.16 -4.29 27.16
C LYS A 218 -16.94 -4.98 28.50
N GLU A 219 -18.02 -5.37 29.18
CA GLU A 219 -17.92 -6.03 30.50
C GLU A 219 -17.16 -7.36 30.41
N GLN A 220 -17.44 -8.16 29.39
CA GLN A 220 -16.78 -9.45 29.20
C GLN A 220 -15.29 -9.30 28.85
N HIS A 221 -14.96 -8.44 27.89
CA HIS A 221 -13.57 -8.31 27.42
C HIS A 221 -12.67 -7.56 28.40
N SER A 222 -13.21 -6.66 29.24
CA SER A 222 -12.39 -6.03 30.29
C SER A 222 -11.73 -7.08 31.19
N GLN A 223 -12.49 -8.12 31.57
CA GLN A 223 -11.97 -9.18 32.42
C GLN A 223 -10.94 -10.06 31.69
N ASP A 224 -11.26 -10.48 30.46
CA ASP A 224 -10.35 -11.31 29.65
C ASP A 224 -9.02 -10.58 29.39
N ILE A 225 -9.06 -9.29 29.05
CA ILE A 225 -7.88 -8.45 28.88
C ILE A 225 -7.05 -8.39 30.17
N ARG A 226 -7.68 -8.20 31.33
CA ARG A 226 -6.97 -8.15 32.62
C ARG A 226 -6.25 -9.46 32.94
N ASP A 227 -6.85 -10.59 32.58
CA ASP A 227 -6.30 -11.91 32.80
C ASP A 227 -5.13 -12.18 31.84
N GLU A 228 -5.29 -11.84 30.56
CA GLU A 228 -4.23 -11.93 29.54
C GLU A 228 -3.06 -10.97 29.81
N LEU A 229 -3.30 -9.82 30.44
CA LEU A 229 -2.27 -8.84 30.81
C LEU A 229 -1.49 -9.18 32.10
N GLN A 230 -1.93 -10.17 32.90
CA GLN A 230 -1.21 -10.56 34.13
C GLN A 230 0.29 -10.88 33.94
N PRO A 231 0.71 -11.66 32.92
CA PRO A 231 2.13 -11.94 32.67
C PRO A 231 2.92 -10.71 32.20
N PHE A 232 2.27 -9.71 31.60
CA PHE A 232 2.89 -8.51 31.06
C PHE A 232 3.07 -7.42 32.13
N LYS A 233 3.79 -7.75 33.21
CA LYS A 233 4.15 -6.76 34.24
C LYS A 233 5.62 -6.39 34.10
N THR A 234 5.86 -5.35 33.30
CA THR A 234 7.09 -4.54 33.25
C THR A 234 8.37 -5.25 32.77
N TYR A 235 8.61 -5.22 31.46
CA TYR A 235 9.94 -5.43 30.89
C TYR A 235 10.71 -4.10 30.80
N LYS A 236 11.98 -4.10 30.36
CA LYS A 236 12.84 -2.88 30.31
C LYS A 236 13.30 -2.49 28.90
N HIS A 237 12.93 -3.29 27.90
CA HIS A 237 13.29 -3.06 26.51
C HIS A 237 11.96 -2.87 25.77
N HIS A 238 11.72 -1.66 25.27
CA HIS A 238 10.41 -1.24 24.79
C HIS A 238 10.52 -0.57 23.43
N LEU A 239 9.62 -0.96 22.54
CA LEU A 239 9.34 -0.25 21.29
C LEU A 239 7.91 0.30 21.30
N ASP A 240 6.92 -0.42 21.87
CA ASP A 240 5.52 0.02 21.92
C ASP A 240 4.90 0.07 23.34
N GLN A 241 4.07 1.10 23.57
CA GLN A 241 3.34 1.37 24.81
C GLN A 241 1.83 1.28 24.55
N LEU A 242 1.11 0.57 25.41
CA LEU A 242 -0.36 0.52 25.36
C LEU A 242 -0.95 0.87 26.72
N GLU A 243 -2.07 1.57 26.73
CA GLU A 243 -2.79 1.91 27.96
C GLU A 243 -4.12 1.17 28.00
N PHE A 244 -4.44 0.56 29.15
CA PHE A 244 -5.72 -0.10 29.40
C PHE A 244 -6.18 0.26 30.81
N GLU A 245 -7.37 0.85 30.93
CA GLU A 245 -7.96 1.29 32.20
C GLU A 245 -7.01 2.13 33.07
N GLY A 246 -6.26 3.04 32.43
CA GLY A 246 -5.29 3.92 33.10
C GLY A 246 -3.97 3.27 33.50
N THR A 247 -3.75 1.99 33.16
CA THR A 247 -2.47 1.29 33.39
C THR A 247 -1.71 1.15 32.08
N LYS A 248 -0.41 1.49 32.10
CA LYS A 248 0.47 1.36 30.94
C LYS A 248 1.17 0.00 30.94
N TYR A 249 1.08 -0.68 29.81
CA TYR A 249 1.69 -1.97 29.53
C TYR A 249 2.73 -1.79 28.42
N TYR A 250 3.75 -2.64 28.46
CA TYR A 250 4.85 -2.59 27.51
C TYR A 250 5.19 -4.00 27.05
N PHE A 251 5.48 -4.12 25.76
CA PHE A 251 5.60 -5.40 25.07
C PHE A 251 6.99 -5.56 24.43
N ASP A 252 7.43 -6.81 24.32
CA ASP A 252 8.71 -7.19 23.72
C ASP A 252 8.46 -7.78 22.32
N ASP A 253 9.22 -7.33 21.32
CA ASP A 253 9.14 -7.81 19.93
C ASP A 253 9.33 -9.33 19.81
N ALA A 254 10.04 -9.96 20.75
CA ALA A 254 10.27 -11.40 20.75
C ALA A 254 8.98 -12.23 20.88
N GLU A 255 7.86 -11.63 21.32
CA GLU A 255 6.55 -12.27 21.47
C GLU A 255 5.47 -11.66 20.56
N PHE A 256 5.89 -11.11 19.41
CA PHE A 256 5.07 -10.33 18.47
C PHE A 256 3.67 -10.92 18.20
N GLU A 257 3.55 -12.21 17.90
CA GLU A 257 2.26 -12.83 17.55
C GLU A 257 1.23 -12.80 18.70
N SER A 258 1.66 -13.10 19.93
CA SER A 258 0.77 -13.11 21.11
C SER A 258 0.33 -11.70 21.50
N TYR A 259 1.24 -10.73 21.40
CA TYR A 259 0.92 -9.33 21.69
C TYR A 259 0.02 -8.71 20.61
N ASN A 260 0.23 -9.02 19.32
CA ASN A 260 -0.50 -8.35 18.23
C ASN A 260 -2.02 -8.52 18.37
N ARG A 261 -2.50 -9.73 18.77
CA ARG A 261 -3.92 -9.92 19.09
C ARG A 261 -4.36 -9.03 20.26
N LEU A 262 -3.65 -9.10 21.40
CA LEU A 262 -4.02 -8.36 22.61
C LEU A 262 -3.98 -6.85 22.41
N TYR A 263 -3.03 -6.37 21.60
CA TYR A 263 -2.93 -4.98 21.13
C TYR A 263 -4.22 -4.52 20.46
N TYR A 264 -4.68 -5.25 19.44
CA TYR A 264 -5.91 -4.89 18.73
C TYR A 264 -7.16 -5.01 19.62
N VAL A 265 -7.22 -6.01 20.50
CA VAL A 265 -8.33 -6.15 21.47
C VAL A 265 -8.41 -4.93 22.40
N ILE A 266 -7.27 -4.48 22.95
CA ILE A 266 -7.22 -3.34 23.86
C ILE A 266 -7.52 -2.02 23.13
N ILE A 267 -6.99 -1.83 21.92
CA ILE A 267 -7.35 -0.66 21.09
C ILE A 267 -8.86 -0.64 20.83
N GLY A 268 -9.42 -1.77 20.38
CA GLY A 268 -10.86 -1.91 20.17
C GLY A 268 -11.67 -1.62 21.45
N TYR A 269 -11.20 -2.13 22.59
CA TYR A 269 -11.82 -1.88 23.89
C TYR A 269 -11.85 -0.40 24.25
N ASN A 270 -10.71 0.28 24.18
CA ASN A 270 -10.62 1.69 24.55
C ASN A 270 -11.51 2.55 23.65
N ILE A 271 -11.45 2.33 22.34
CA ILE A 271 -12.28 3.05 21.36
C ILE A 271 -13.78 2.85 21.65
N ILE A 272 -14.20 1.62 21.94
CA ILE A 272 -15.59 1.31 22.29
C ILE A 272 -15.97 1.94 23.63
N ALA A 273 -15.08 1.88 24.63
CA ALA A 273 -15.31 2.45 25.95
C ALA A 273 -15.55 3.96 25.85
N ASP A 274 -14.70 4.68 25.10
CA ASP A 274 -14.84 6.11 24.87
C ASP A 274 -16.16 6.44 24.14
N ALA A 275 -16.47 5.70 23.08
CA ALA A 275 -17.71 5.88 22.33
C ALA A 275 -18.98 5.61 23.16
N LEU A 276 -18.92 4.66 24.09
CA LEU A 276 -20.00 4.38 25.05
C LEU A 276 -20.17 5.52 26.06
N GLU A 277 -19.08 6.12 26.54
CA GLU A 277 -19.11 7.27 27.45
C GLU A 277 -19.69 8.52 26.78
N GLU A 278 -19.41 8.70 25.49
CA GLU A 278 -20.01 9.75 24.64
C GLU A 278 -21.50 9.52 24.33
N GLY A 279 -22.01 8.30 24.53
CA GLY A 279 -23.37 7.91 24.14
C GLY A 279 -23.56 7.77 22.63
N SER A 280 -22.47 7.53 21.89
CA SER A 280 -22.47 7.43 20.43
C SER A 280 -23.16 6.13 19.96
N PRO A 281 -24.06 6.19 18.97
CA PRO A 281 -24.59 4.99 18.32
C PRO A 281 -23.49 4.24 17.56
N PHE A 282 -23.64 2.92 17.44
CA PHE A 282 -22.72 2.07 16.69
C PHE A 282 -23.42 1.46 15.49
N ARG A 283 -22.67 1.32 14.40
CA ARG A 283 -23.15 0.66 13.18
C ARG A 283 -22.06 -0.27 12.64
N LEU A 284 -22.48 -1.45 12.21
CA LEU A 284 -21.64 -2.40 11.50
C LEU A 284 -21.97 -2.36 10.02
N TYR A 285 -20.98 -2.12 9.18
CA TYR A 285 -21.09 -2.35 7.74
C TYR A 285 -20.51 -3.73 7.41
N PHE A 286 -21.20 -4.48 6.55
CA PHE A 286 -20.83 -5.84 6.21
C PHE A 286 -20.91 -6.07 4.70
N GLY A 287 -19.85 -6.67 4.16
CA GLY A 287 -19.74 -7.06 2.76
C GLY A 287 -19.26 -8.49 2.63
N ARG A 288 -19.88 -9.27 1.74
CA ARG A 288 -19.56 -10.68 1.53
C ARG A 288 -19.13 -10.95 0.10
N ASN A 289 -18.33 -12.00 -0.06
CA ASN A 289 -17.89 -12.55 -1.33
C ASN A 289 -17.30 -11.44 -2.20
N ILE A 290 -16.48 -10.57 -1.58
CA ILE A 290 -15.85 -9.47 -2.29
C ILE A 290 -14.80 -10.09 -3.17
N THR A 291 -14.85 -9.80 -4.46
CA THR A 291 -13.85 -10.30 -5.40
C THR A 291 -12.72 -9.29 -5.55
N TYR A 292 -11.55 -9.75 -6.00
CA TYR A 292 -10.43 -8.86 -6.29
C TYR A 292 -10.81 -7.74 -7.28
N ARG A 293 -11.70 -8.07 -8.22
CA ARG A 293 -12.21 -7.15 -9.22
C ARG A 293 -13.07 -6.05 -8.62
N GLU A 294 -13.98 -6.40 -7.72
CA GLU A 294 -14.80 -5.43 -6.96
C GLU A 294 -13.91 -4.49 -6.15
N ASP A 295 -12.96 -5.06 -5.39
CA ASP A 295 -12.02 -4.32 -4.55
C ASP A 295 -11.18 -3.29 -5.34
N VAL A 296 -10.61 -3.71 -6.46
CA VAL A 296 -9.79 -2.82 -7.32
C VAL A 296 -10.63 -1.67 -7.89
N PHE A 297 -11.87 -1.93 -8.32
CA PHE A 297 -12.74 -0.89 -8.86
C PHE A 297 -13.15 0.13 -7.80
N MET A 298 -13.55 -0.33 -6.62
CA MET A 298 -13.91 0.55 -5.51
C MET A 298 -12.74 1.39 -5.04
N HIS A 299 -11.54 0.81 -4.92
CA HIS A 299 -10.33 1.57 -4.59
C HIS A 299 -10.03 2.66 -5.63
N PHE A 300 -10.11 2.33 -6.93
CA PHE A 300 -9.91 3.31 -7.99
C PHE A 300 -10.93 4.46 -7.89
N ILE A 301 -12.22 4.13 -7.78
CA ILE A 301 -13.31 5.12 -7.71
C ILE A 301 -13.18 6.00 -6.46
N ARG A 302 -12.85 5.42 -5.30
CA ARG A 302 -12.65 6.16 -4.04
C ARG A 302 -11.46 7.12 -4.09
N ASN A 303 -10.39 6.73 -4.80
CA ASN A 303 -9.16 7.53 -4.88
C ASN A 303 -9.14 8.52 -6.05
N ALA A 304 -10.16 8.53 -6.92
CA ALA A 304 -10.24 9.43 -8.06
C ALA A 304 -10.53 10.90 -7.69
N GLY A 305 -10.83 11.18 -6.42
CA GLY A 305 -11.00 12.54 -5.87
C GLY A 305 -12.29 12.71 -5.06
N ASP A 306 -12.50 13.93 -4.57
CA ASP A 306 -13.71 14.29 -3.82
C ASP A 306 -14.90 14.49 -4.77
N GLY A 307 -15.71 13.45 -4.96
CA GLY A 307 -17.00 13.54 -5.64
C GLY A 307 -17.25 12.48 -6.71
N PRO A 308 -18.31 12.66 -7.53
CA PRO A 308 -18.68 11.71 -8.56
C PRO A 308 -17.62 11.62 -9.68
N ILE A 309 -17.31 10.41 -10.12
CA ILE A 309 -16.41 10.15 -11.26
C ILE A 309 -17.22 9.78 -12.50
N SER A 310 -16.82 10.26 -13.68
CA SER A 310 -17.48 9.85 -14.94
C SER A 310 -17.15 8.40 -15.31
N ILE A 311 -18.14 7.68 -15.88
CA ILE A 311 -17.95 6.32 -16.41
C ILE A 311 -16.85 6.29 -17.48
N ALA A 312 -16.74 7.35 -18.29
CA ALA A 312 -15.72 7.45 -19.34
C ALA A 312 -14.28 7.39 -18.78
N VAL A 313 -14.02 7.99 -17.62
CA VAL A 313 -12.70 7.93 -16.97
C VAL A 313 -12.39 6.51 -16.50
N ILE A 314 -13.37 5.80 -15.94
CA ILE A 314 -13.22 4.38 -15.54
C ILE A 314 -12.95 3.51 -16.77
N MET A 315 -13.71 3.71 -17.84
CA MET A 315 -13.53 2.99 -19.10
C MET A 315 -12.13 3.17 -19.66
N GLU A 316 -11.63 4.40 -19.69
CA GLU A 316 -10.29 4.73 -20.17
C GLU A 316 -9.19 4.09 -19.30
N HIS A 317 -9.38 4.06 -17.97
CA HIS A 317 -8.42 3.45 -17.04
C HIS A 317 -8.27 1.93 -17.26
N TYR A 318 -9.38 1.21 -17.50
CA TYR A 318 -9.38 -0.25 -17.62
C TYR A 318 -9.35 -0.77 -19.07
N LYS A 319 -9.30 0.08 -20.09
CA LYS A 319 -9.46 -0.31 -21.52
C LYS A 319 -8.50 -1.38 -22.05
N ASP A 320 -7.28 -1.46 -21.50
CA ASP A 320 -6.27 -2.44 -21.92
C ASP A 320 -6.39 -3.79 -21.15
N MET A 321 -7.24 -3.81 -20.12
CA MET A 321 -7.42 -4.93 -19.21
C MET A 321 -8.77 -5.61 -19.41
N LEU A 322 -9.84 -4.84 -19.64
CA LEU A 322 -11.23 -5.29 -19.73
C LEU A 322 -11.95 -4.62 -20.91
N SER A 323 -12.94 -5.31 -21.47
CA SER A 323 -13.87 -4.76 -22.47
C SER A 323 -14.87 -3.77 -21.83
N PRO A 324 -15.45 -2.84 -22.60
CA PRO A 324 -16.48 -1.93 -22.10
C PRO A 324 -17.69 -2.65 -21.47
N GLU A 325 -18.06 -3.81 -22.01
CA GLU A 325 -19.16 -4.64 -21.50
C GLU A 325 -18.82 -5.23 -20.13
N GLU A 326 -17.60 -5.74 -19.95
CA GLU A 326 -17.11 -6.23 -18.65
C GLU A 326 -17.10 -5.12 -17.61
N ILE A 327 -16.55 -3.94 -17.96
CA ILE A 327 -16.51 -2.77 -17.06
C ILE A 327 -17.93 -2.38 -16.65
N THR A 328 -18.88 -2.32 -17.60
CA THR A 328 -20.27 -2.00 -17.32
C THR A 328 -20.92 -3.02 -16.37
N ALA A 329 -20.69 -4.31 -16.59
CA ALA A 329 -21.23 -5.38 -15.76
C ALA A 329 -20.73 -5.28 -14.31
N ILE A 330 -19.45 -4.97 -14.10
CA ILE A 330 -18.85 -4.79 -12.78
C ILE A 330 -19.49 -3.62 -12.03
N LEU A 331 -19.63 -2.48 -12.72
CA LEU A 331 -20.26 -1.30 -12.13
C LEU A 331 -21.71 -1.59 -11.74
N GLN A 332 -22.46 -2.31 -12.57
CA GLN A 332 -23.83 -2.73 -12.25
C GLN A 332 -23.88 -3.69 -11.06
N GLN A 333 -22.94 -4.64 -10.96
CA GLN A 333 -22.82 -5.54 -9.82
C GLN A 333 -22.55 -4.77 -8.52
N LEU A 334 -21.62 -3.82 -8.53
CA LEU A 334 -21.33 -2.95 -7.37
C LEU A 334 -22.52 -2.07 -6.98
N VAL A 335 -23.31 -1.59 -7.95
CA VAL A 335 -24.60 -0.91 -7.68
C VAL A 335 -25.60 -1.86 -7.05
N GLN A 336 -25.74 -3.07 -7.58
CA GLN A 336 -26.65 -4.10 -7.03
C GLN A 336 -26.28 -4.46 -5.60
N LYS A 337 -24.98 -4.58 -5.31
CA LYS A 337 -24.47 -4.81 -3.96
C LYS A 337 -24.65 -3.58 -3.04
N GLY A 338 -24.93 -2.40 -3.59
CA GLY A 338 -25.17 -1.17 -2.83
C GLY A 338 -23.90 -0.35 -2.54
N GLY A 339 -22.76 -0.71 -3.12
CA GLY A 339 -21.49 0.01 -2.97
C GLY A 339 -21.43 1.31 -3.78
N LEU A 340 -22.12 1.35 -4.91
CA LEU A 340 -22.11 2.47 -5.84
C LEU A 340 -23.53 2.99 -6.13
N LEU A 341 -23.59 4.26 -6.53
CA LEU A 341 -24.75 4.90 -7.12
C LEU A 341 -24.36 5.43 -8.50
N ILE A 342 -25.17 5.11 -9.52
CA ILE A 342 -25.02 5.69 -10.86
C ILE A 342 -26.11 6.74 -11.03
N GLN A 343 -25.70 7.96 -11.37
CA GLN A 343 -26.57 9.07 -11.77
C GLN A 343 -26.09 9.60 -13.11
N ASP A 344 -26.93 9.50 -14.13
CA ASP A 344 -26.57 9.78 -15.52
C ASP A 344 -25.30 9.00 -15.95
N ASP A 345 -24.22 9.70 -16.28
CA ASP A 345 -22.93 9.17 -16.68
C ASP A 345 -21.87 9.24 -15.56
N HIS A 346 -22.29 9.50 -14.32
CA HIS A 346 -21.41 9.63 -13.16
C HIS A 346 -21.70 8.58 -12.08
N ILE A 347 -20.63 8.19 -11.39
CA ILE A 347 -20.63 7.21 -10.31
C ILE A 347 -20.24 7.89 -9.01
N SER A 348 -20.98 7.63 -7.96
CA SER A 348 -20.63 8.00 -6.59
C SER A 348 -20.56 6.78 -5.69
N VAL A 349 -19.64 6.80 -4.74
CA VAL A 349 -19.55 5.79 -3.68
C VAL A 349 -20.65 6.04 -2.66
N THR A 350 -21.41 5.01 -2.29
CA THR A 350 -22.43 5.14 -1.24
C THR A 350 -21.78 5.19 0.14
N GLN A 351 -22.55 5.52 1.19
CA GLN A 351 -22.03 5.42 2.55
C GLN A 351 -21.52 4.00 2.85
N ILE A 352 -22.23 2.95 2.43
CA ILE A 352 -21.81 1.56 2.62
C ILE A 352 -20.51 1.28 1.84
N GLY A 353 -20.43 1.70 0.58
CA GLY A 353 -19.23 1.53 -0.25
C GLY A 353 -18.00 2.31 0.23
N SER A 354 -18.16 3.33 1.08
CA SER A 354 -17.00 4.00 1.70
C SER A 354 -16.34 3.16 2.80
N PHE A 355 -17.06 2.19 3.37
CA PHE A 355 -16.59 1.32 4.45
C PHE A 355 -16.27 -0.10 3.98
N ILE A 356 -16.79 -0.50 2.81
CA ILE A 356 -16.55 -1.79 2.18
C ILE A 356 -15.81 -1.55 0.86
N PRO A 357 -14.55 -1.97 0.73
CA PRO A 357 -13.80 -1.92 -0.52
C PRO A 357 -14.26 -3.02 -1.48
#